data_AF-A0A7L2QB82-F1
#
_entry.id   AF-A0A7L2QB82-F1
#
_cell.length_a   1.000
_cell.length_b   1.000
_cell.length_c   1.000
_cell.angle_alpha   90.00
_cell.angle_beta   90.00
_cell.angle_gamma   90.00
#
_symmetry.space_group_name_H-M   'P 1'
#
loop_
_entity.id
_entity.type
_entity.pdbx_description
1 polymer ?
#
loop_
_entity_poly.entity_id
_entity_poly.type
_entity_poly.pdbx_seq_one_letter_code
_entity_poly.pdbx_strand_id
1 'polypeptide(L)'
;MPVKNRYNLVDDGCDSRVPLHNEEAFQHGIHFQAKYIGSLDVPRPNSRVEIVAAMRRIRYEFKAKNIKKKKVSIIVSVDGVKVILRKKQKRKEWTWDESKMVVMHDPVYRIFYVSHDSQDLKIFSYIARDGANNSFRCNVFKSKKKSQAMRVVRTVGQAFEVCHKLSLQHALQNADGQADGASDKSAEEQPLEGDSRPPRGLGTPPVRQRCGDALGTPPSLGSHSTERCGVFGSLPAVSFLGALGTRPPQTQPRQLCQLSGSSQQLLSPSSPCSSASITPLASQHCLQLLQQQLLQQQQQTQVAVAQVQLLKDQLAAETAARIEAQARVRQLLLTNRDLLQHVSLLVRQLTVLEAR
;
A
#
# COMPACT_ATOMS: atom_id res chain seq x y z
N MET A 1 -10.92 39.08 48.48
CA MET A 1 -11.04 38.87 47.02
C MET A 1 -9.74 39.29 46.35
N PRO A 2 -9.10 38.43 45.55
CA PRO A 2 -8.31 38.90 44.40
C PRO A 2 -8.84 38.27 43.11
N VAL A 3 -9.22 39.12 42.16
CA VAL A 3 -9.71 38.71 40.84
C VAL A 3 -8.54 38.20 40.01
N LYS A 4 -8.49 36.89 39.75
CA LYS A 4 -7.54 36.35 38.76
C LYS A 4 -8.03 36.70 37.37
N ASN A 5 -7.40 37.69 36.73
CA ASN A 5 -7.65 38.01 35.34
C ASN A 5 -7.47 36.77 34.47
N ARG A 6 -8.56 36.38 33.79
CA ARG A 6 -8.47 35.51 32.62
C ARG A 6 -7.78 36.31 31.52
N TYR A 7 -6.72 35.78 30.93
CA TYR A 7 -6.49 35.70 29.49
C TYR A 7 -5.15 35.00 29.23
N ASN A 8 -5.13 34.13 28.21
CA ASN A 8 -3.96 33.47 27.62
C ASN A 8 -3.18 32.51 28.57
N LEU A 9 -2.97 31.24 28.22
CA LEU A 9 -2.66 30.71 26.89
C LEU A 9 -3.47 29.45 26.57
N VAL A 10 -4.08 29.39 25.38
CA VAL A 10 -4.72 28.18 24.85
C VAL A 10 -3.64 27.30 24.19
N ASP A 11 -2.72 26.76 25.01
CA ASP A 11 -1.59 25.97 24.52
C ASP A 11 -1.89 24.47 24.45
N ASP A 12 -2.47 24.06 23.33
CA ASP A 12 -2.30 22.72 22.75
C ASP A 12 -2.31 22.83 21.20
N GLY A 13 -1.88 24.00 20.71
CA GLY A 13 -1.91 24.43 19.31
C GLY A 13 -0.75 23.88 18.47
N CYS A 14 -0.40 22.61 18.65
CA CYS A 14 0.49 21.94 17.69
C CYS A 14 -0.24 21.84 16.35
N ASP A 15 0.02 22.74 15.41
CA ASP A 15 -0.56 22.66 14.05
C ASP A 15 -0.31 21.25 13.47
N SER A 16 -1.36 20.61 12.97
CA SER A 16 -1.28 19.30 12.33
C SER A 16 -0.69 19.35 10.92
N ARG A 17 -0.56 20.53 10.32
CA ARG A 17 -0.01 20.75 8.97
C ARG A 17 1.52 20.76 8.93
N VAL A 18 2.19 20.98 10.06
CA VAL A 18 3.66 21.03 10.12
C VAL A 18 4.22 19.60 10.22
N PRO A 19 5.10 19.17 9.30
CA PRO A 19 5.81 17.89 9.41
C PRO A 19 6.56 17.81 10.75
N LEU A 20 6.37 16.72 11.52
CA LEU A 20 7.05 16.54 12.81
C LEU A 20 8.46 15.98 12.66
N HIS A 21 8.75 15.43 11.48
CA HIS A 21 9.94 14.67 11.15
C HIS A 21 10.30 14.96 9.69
N ASN A 22 11.60 15.08 9.39
CA ASN A 22 12.09 15.19 8.02
C ASN A 22 11.85 13.88 7.26
N GLU A 23 11.74 13.90 5.93
CA GLU A 23 11.39 12.71 5.15
C GLU A 23 12.46 11.59 5.31
N GLU A 24 13.74 11.95 5.36
CA GLU A 24 14.88 11.07 5.65
C GLU A 24 14.80 10.33 7.00
N ALA A 25 14.05 10.85 7.98
CA ALA A 25 13.86 10.18 9.25
C ALA A 25 13.01 8.91 9.10
N PHE A 26 12.19 8.81 8.05
CA PHE A 26 11.41 7.63 7.73
C PHE A 26 12.21 6.54 6.99
N GLN A 27 13.36 6.87 6.36
CA GLN A 27 14.34 5.85 5.92
C GLN A 27 14.92 5.10 7.14
N HIS A 28 15.38 5.85 8.14
CA HIS A 28 16.07 5.30 9.32
C HIS A 28 15.11 4.66 10.33
N GLY A 29 13.83 5.08 10.32
CA GLY A 29 12.79 4.58 11.20
C GLY A 29 12.70 5.36 12.52
N ILE A 30 11.49 5.79 12.87
CA ILE A 30 11.24 6.64 14.04
C ILE A 30 10.79 5.76 15.21
N HIS A 31 11.59 5.73 16.27
CA HIS A 31 11.42 4.82 17.40
C HIS A 31 10.57 5.39 18.54
N PHE A 32 9.52 4.68 18.92
CA PHE A 32 8.66 4.98 20.08
C PHE A 32 8.63 3.85 21.10
N GLN A 33 8.43 4.20 22.38
CA GLN A 33 8.34 3.22 23.48
C GLN A 33 6.92 3.17 24.03
N ALA A 34 6.25 2.02 23.92
CA ALA A 34 4.87 1.85 24.38
C ALA A 34 4.68 0.56 25.20
N LYS A 35 3.51 0.42 25.81
CA LYS A 35 3.02 -0.85 26.36
C LYS A 35 1.94 -1.39 25.44
N TYR A 36 2.21 -2.50 24.76
CA TYR A 36 1.21 -3.22 23.97
C TYR A 36 0.15 -3.82 24.89
N ILE A 37 -1.12 -3.55 24.60
CA ILE A 37 -2.26 -4.06 25.36
C ILE A 37 -2.69 -5.40 24.78
N GLY A 38 -2.92 -5.43 23.47
CA GLY A 38 -3.42 -6.59 22.74
C GLY A 38 -3.92 -6.19 21.36
N SER A 39 -4.34 -7.20 20.60
CA SER A 39 -4.99 -7.07 19.31
C SER A 39 -6.26 -7.90 19.30
N LEU A 40 -7.19 -7.52 18.44
CA LEU A 40 -8.37 -8.33 18.10
C LEU A 40 -8.72 -8.05 16.64
N ASP A 41 -9.24 -9.08 15.98
CA ASP A 41 -9.82 -8.95 14.66
C ASP A 41 -11.20 -8.32 14.77
N VAL A 42 -11.44 -7.30 13.96
CA VAL A 42 -12.64 -6.47 13.97
C VAL A 42 -13.28 -6.47 12.58
N PRO A 43 -14.61 -6.29 12.46
CA PRO A 43 -15.21 -5.99 11.17
C PRO A 43 -14.62 -4.69 10.61
N ARG A 44 -14.71 -4.51 9.28
CA ARG A 44 -14.27 -3.28 8.61
C ARG A 44 -14.96 -2.07 9.27
N PRO A 45 -14.22 -1.16 9.93
CA PRO A 45 -14.83 -0.04 10.61
C PRO A 45 -15.24 1.03 9.59
N ASN A 46 -16.49 1.47 9.68
CA ASN A 46 -17.06 2.49 8.80
C ASN A 46 -17.12 3.88 9.48
N SER A 47 -17.07 3.93 10.81
CA SER A 47 -17.12 5.18 11.59
C SER A 47 -16.02 5.29 12.64
N ARG A 48 -15.67 6.54 13.01
CA ARG A 48 -14.76 6.82 14.14
C ARG A 48 -15.30 6.26 15.47
N VAL A 49 -16.62 6.15 15.60
CA VAL A 49 -17.29 5.61 16.80
C VAL A 49 -17.01 4.12 16.95
N GLU A 50 -17.14 3.33 15.87
CA GLU A 50 -16.78 1.90 15.86
C GLU A 50 -15.31 1.68 16.22
N ILE A 51 -14.40 2.50 15.69
CA ILE A 51 -12.96 2.41 15.98
C ILE A 51 -12.69 2.61 17.48
N VAL A 52 -13.26 3.67 18.07
CA VAL A 52 -13.12 3.93 19.52
C VAL A 52 -13.80 2.85 20.36
N ALA A 53 -14.94 2.31 19.93
CA ALA A 53 -15.62 1.20 20.58
C ALA A 53 -14.77 -0.08 20.58
N ALA A 54 -14.18 -0.44 19.43
CA ALA A 54 -13.27 -1.56 19.28
C ALA A 54 -12.01 -1.40 20.15
N MET A 55 -11.37 -0.23 20.13
CA MET A 55 -10.22 0.08 21.01
C MET A 55 -10.57 -0.13 22.49
N ARG A 56 -11.75 0.35 22.93
CA ARG A 56 -12.21 0.23 24.31
C ARG A 56 -12.54 -1.22 24.68
N ARG A 57 -13.20 -1.97 23.78
CA ARG A 57 -13.46 -3.41 23.93
C ARG A 57 -12.17 -4.17 24.18
N ILE A 58 -11.17 -4.04 23.30
CA ILE A 58 -9.85 -4.69 23.45
C ILE A 58 -9.18 -4.27 24.76
N ARG A 59 -9.21 -2.97 25.10
CA ARG A 59 -8.63 -2.46 26.35
C ARG A 59 -9.26 -3.08 27.59
N TYR A 60 -10.57 -3.25 27.63
CA TYR A 60 -11.29 -3.79 28.78
C TYR A 60 -11.23 -5.31 28.83
N GLU A 61 -11.31 -6.00 27.70
CA GLU A 61 -11.23 -7.46 27.63
C GLU A 61 -9.87 -7.97 28.12
N PHE A 62 -8.76 -7.37 27.66
CA PHE A 62 -7.42 -7.70 28.14
C PHE A 62 -7.17 -7.29 29.61
N LYS A 63 -7.89 -6.26 30.10
CA LYS A 63 -7.88 -5.88 31.54
C LYS A 63 -8.61 -6.94 32.38
N ALA A 64 -9.79 -7.38 31.95
CA ALA A 64 -10.60 -8.38 32.65
C ALA A 64 -9.91 -9.76 32.67
N LYS A 65 -9.28 -10.16 31.56
CA LYS A 65 -8.45 -11.38 31.44
C LYS A 65 -7.11 -11.28 32.21
N ASN A 66 -6.85 -10.19 32.94
CA ASN A 66 -5.61 -9.94 33.69
C ASN A 66 -4.29 -10.07 32.88
N ILE A 67 -4.36 -9.86 31.55
CA ILE A 67 -3.20 -10.03 30.67
C ILE A 67 -2.24 -8.86 30.85
N LYS A 68 -1.01 -9.17 31.28
CA LYS A 68 0.03 -8.15 31.52
C LYS A 68 0.52 -7.54 30.21
N LYS A 69 0.43 -6.21 30.13
CA LYS A 69 0.83 -5.41 28.96
C LYS A 69 2.32 -5.55 28.67
N LYS A 70 2.67 -5.94 27.44
CA LYS A 70 4.06 -6.17 27.01
C LYS A 70 4.76 -4.83 26.74
N LYS A 71 6.01 -4.63 27.20
CA LYS A 71 6.82 -3.45 26.83
C LYS A 71 7.32 -3.63 25.40
N VAL A 72 7.05 -2.67 24.51
CA VAL A 72 7.42 -2.75 23.09
C VAL A 72 8.13 -1.48 22.62
N SER A 73 8.96 -1.64 21.59
CA SER A 73 9.42 -0.57 20.73
C SER A 73 8.58 -0.62 19.45
N ILE A 74 8.02 0.51 19.05
CA ILE A 74 7.35 0.68 17.76
C ILE A 74 8.33 1.46 16.89
N ILE A 75 8.54 1.03 15.66
CA ILE A 75 9.37 1.70 14.65
C ILE A 75 8.43 2.05 13.49
N VAL A 76 8.44 3.32 13.08
CA VAL A 76 7.65 3.81 11.94
C VAL A 76 8.62 4.23 10.85
N SER A 77 8.59 3.55 9.70
CA SER A 77 9.44 3.82 8.54
C SER A 77 8.61 3.87 7.25
N VAL A 78 9.26 4.11 6.11
CA VAL A 78 8.63 4.03 4.78
C VAL A 78 8.16 2.61 4.42
N ASP A 79 8.79 1.58 4.98
CA ASP A 79 8.42 0.17 4.81
C ASP A 79 7.13 -0.17 5.59
N GLY A 80 7.08 0.18 6.88
CA GLY A 80 5.91 -0.12 7.70
C GLY A 80 6.00 0.31 9.15
N VAL A 81 5.07 -0.25 9.93
CA VAL A 81 5.07 -0.19 11.39
C VAL A 81 5.56 -1.54 11.94
N LYS A 82 6.80 -1.56 12.43
CA LYS A 82 7.45 -2.73 13.06
C LYS A 82 7.32 -2.62 14.58
N VAL A 83 6.69 -3.61 15.21
CA VAL A 83 6.54 -3.66 16.68
C VAL A 83 7.45 -4.75 17.23
N ILE A 84 8.43 -4.38 18.05
CA ILE A 84 9.43 -5.28 18.61
C ILE A 84 9.28 -5.36 20.13
N LEU A 85 9.34 -6.56 20.70
CA LEU A 85 9.28 -6.76 22.15
C LEU A 85 10.56 -6.22 22.82
N ARG A 86 10.42 -5.39 23.86
CA ARG A 86 11.57 -4.93 24.66
C ARG A 86 11.86 -5.92 25.79
N LYS A 87 12.65 -6.96 25.48
CA LYS A 87 13.25 -7.85 26.49
C LYS A 87 14.31 -7.06 27.28
N LYS A 88 14.38 -7.23 28.61
CA LYS A 88 15.52 -6.74 29.40
C LYS A 88 16.70 -7.67 29.10
N GLN A 89 17.85 -7.15 28.71
CA GLN A 89 19.04 -7.97 28.45
C GLN A 89 19.33 -8.85 29.67
N LYS A 90 19.35 -10.18 29.47
CA LYS A 90 20.07 -11.11 30.34
C LYS A 90 21.47 -11.22 29.76
N ARG A 91 22.50 -11.12 30.60
CA ARG A 91 23.91 -10.83 30.25
C ARG A 91 24.67 -11.93 29.45
N LYS A 92 23.98 -12.91 28.87
CA LYS A 92 24.56 -13.98 28.05
C LYS A 92 23.69 -14.21 26.83
N GLU A 93 24.37 -14.34 25.68
CA GLU A 93 23.87 -14.48 24.30
C GLU A 93 23.79 -13.15 23.52
N TRP A 94 24.74 -12.97 22.59
CA TRP A 94 24.95 -11.75 21.79
C TRP A 94 24.26 -11.80 20.41
N THR A 95 23.69 -12.95 20.04
CA THR A 95 22.98 -13.18 18.78
C THR A 95 21.54 -12.67 18.85
N TRP A 96 21.39 -11.34 18.78
CA TRP A 96 20.10 -10.66 18.70
C TRP A 96 19.44 -10.87 17.33
N ASP A 97 18.85 -12.05 17.15
CA ASP A 97 18.04 -12.38 15.98
C ASP A 97 16.73 -11.56 16.02
N GLU A 98 16.72 -10.41 15.34
CA GLU A 98 15.61 -9.43 15.40
C GLU A 98 14.25 -10.08 15.15
N SER A 99 14.21 -10.99 14.18
CA SER A 99 13.04 -11.77 13.75
C SER A 99 12.38 -12.51 14.91
N LYS A 100 13.14 -12.99 15.89
CA LYS A 100 12.61 -13.67 17.09
C LYS A 100 11.95 -12.73 18.10
N MET A 101 12.11 -11.41 17.94
CA MET A 101 11.56 -10.39 18.84
C MET A 101 10.53 -9.47 18.18
N VAL A 102 10.34 -9.55 16.87
CA VAL A 102 9.22 -8.91 16.16
C VAL A 102 7.89 -9.54 16.64
N VAL A 103 6.97 -8.68 17.10
CA VAL A 103 5.60 -9.04 17.49
C VAL A 103 4.68 -8.98 16.27
N MET A 104 4.89 -7.98 15.42
CA MET A 104 4.16 -7.77 14.16
C MET A 104 4.95 -6.78 13.29
N HIS A 105 4.78 -6.93 11.98
CA HIS A 105 5.24 -5.98 10.98
C HIS A 105 4.12 -5.77 9.96
N ASP A 106 3.54 -4.56 9.95
CA ASP A 106 2.45 -4.21 9.05
C ASP A 106 2.94 -3.11 8.10
N PRO A 107 3.09 -3.39 6.77
CA PRO A 107 3.54 -2.40 5.79
C PRO A 107 2.61 -1.18 5.71
N VAL A 108 3.15 0.00 5.37
CA VAL A 108 2.39 1.27 5.39
C VAL A 108 1.10 1.16 4.58
N TYR A 109 1.16 0.60 3.38
CA TYR A 109 0.02 0.42 2.47
C TYR A 109 -1.09 -0.52 2.99
N ARG A 110 -0.85 -1.29 4.06
CA ARG A 110 -1.85 -2.14 4.73
C ARG A 110 -2.50 -1.48 5.95
N ILE A 111 -1.94 -0.39 6.46
CA ILE A 111 -2.50 0.29 7.63
C ILE A 111 -3.69 1.13 7.18
N PHE A 112 -4.89 0.71 7.57
CA PHE A 112 -6.16 1.32 7.16
C PHE A 112 -6.48 2.59 7.95
N TYR A 113 -6.13 2.64 9.24
CA TYR A 113 -6.44 3.78 10.10
C TYR A 113 -5.52 3.86 11.32
N VAL A 114 -5.26 5.07 11.82
CA VAL A 114 -4.52 5.31 13.07
C VAL A 114 -5.30 6.30 13.95
N SER A 115 -5.41 6.00 15.25
CA SER A 115 -6.34 6.72 16.14
C SER A 115 -5.93 6.74 17.60
N HIS A 116 -6.57 7.60 18.39
CA HIS A 116 -6.46 7.66 19.85
C HIS A 116 -7.86 7.64 20.50
N ASP A 117 -7.94 7.17 21.74
CA ASP A 117 -9.18 7.21 22.53
C ASP A 117 -9.45 8.65 22.99
N SER A 118 -10.66 9.17 22.75
CA SER A 118 -11.06 10.53 23.15
C SER A 118 -11.03 10.76 24.67
N GLN A 119 -11.14 9.70 25.48
CA GLN A 119 -11.16 9.80 26.94
C GLN A 119 -9.81 9.48 27.61
N ASP A 120 -9.00 8.57 27.06
CA ASP A 120 -7.63 8.31 27.54
C ASP A 120 -6.64 8.54 26.39
N LEU A 121 -6.23 9.80 26.20
CA LEU A 121 -5.28 10.24 25.18
C LEU A 121 -3.87 9.64 25.33
N LYS A 122 -3.63 8.74 26.31
CA LYS A 122 -2.43 7.89 26.39
C LYS A 122 -2.62 6.56 25.65
N ILE A 123 -3.84 6.24 25.21
CA ILE A 123 -4.20 5.05 24.44
C ILE A 123 -4.31 5.43 22.97
N PHE A 124 -3.60 4.69 22.14
CA PHE A 124 -3.66 4.81 20.69
C PHE A 124 -3.75 3.42 20.08
N SER A 125 -4.23 3.36 18.85
CA SER A 125 -4.29 2.15 18.05
C SER A 125 -3.98 2.45 16.60
N TYR A 126 -3.62 1.40 15.87
CA TYR A 126 -3.75 1.38 14.43
C TYR A 126 -4.49 0.11 14.01
N ILE A 127 -5.11 0.16 12.84
CA ILE A 127 -5.84 -0.95 12.24
C ILE A 127 -5.12 -1.32 10.96
N ALA A 128 -4.67 -2.56 10.85
CA ALA A 128 -4.06 -3.10 9.63
C ALA A 128 -5.03 -4.07 8.95
N ARG A 129 -5.10 -4.04 7.63
CA ARG A 129 -5.80 -5.04 6.82
C ARG A 129 -4.87 -6.22 6.58
N ASP A 130 -5.32 -7.41 6.95
CA ASP A 130 -4.64 -8.65 6.61
C ASP A 130 -5.01 -9.06 5.17
N GLY A 131 -4.00 -9.48 4.40
CA GLY A 131 -4.11 -9.68 2.95
C GLY A 131 -4.74 -11.03 2.57
N ALA A 132 -4.66 -12.04 3.44
CA ALA A 132 -5.13 -13.39 3.13
C ALA A 132 -6.64 -13.58 3.35
N ASN A 133 -7.22 -12.85 4.30
CA ASN A 133 -8.58 -13.05 4.81
C ASN A 133 -9.44 -11.77 4.76
N ASN A 134 -8.89 -10.66 4.27
CA ASN A 134 -9.50 -9.32 4.29
C ASN A 134 -9.98 -8.85 5.68
N SER A 135 -9.45 -9.45 6.75
CA SER A 135 -9.75 -9.11 8.14
C SER A 135 -9.05 -7.80 8.52
N PHE A 136 -9.63 -7.07 9.47
CA PHE A 136 -9.04 -5.85 10.01
C PHE A 136 -8.56 -6.14 11.43
N ARG A 137 -7.24 -6.10 11.64
CA ARG A 137 -6.63 -6.33 12.96
C ARG A 137 -6.41 -4.99 13.66
N CYS A 138 -7.12 -4.75 14.76
CA CYS A 138 -6.95 -3.55 15.57
C CYS A 138 -5.90 -3.79 16.66
N ASN A 139 -4.79 -3.05 16.62
CA ASN A 139 -3.65 -3.19 17.52
C ASN A 139 -3.64 -2.03 18.54
N VAL A 140 -3.75 -2.32 19.84
CA VAL A 140 -3.97 -1.30 20.88
C VAL A 140 -2.77 -1.15 21.83
N PHE A 141 -2.37 0.10 22.09
CA PHE A 141 -1.15 0.46 22.84
C PHE A 141 -1.43 1.51 23.92
N LYS A 142 -0.58 1.57 24.95
CA LYS A 142 -0.55 2.63 25.96
C LYS A 142 0.83 3.28 26.07
N SER A 143 0.90 4.59 25.82
CA SER A 143 2.08 5.44 26.02
C SER A 143 2.27 5.83 27.50
N LYS A 144 3.44 6.39 27.82
CA LYS A 144 3.69 7.00 29.15
C LYS A 144 3.03 8.39 29.26
N LYS A 145 3.16 9.22 28.21
CA LYS A 145 2.66 10.61 28.12
C LYS A 145 1.60 10.74 27.02
N LYS A 146 0.64 11.69 27.16
CA LYS A 146 -0.33 12.08 26.10
C LYS A 146 0.42 12.49 24.83
N SER A 147 1.36 13.42 24.96
CA SER A 147 2.17 13.92 23.84
C SER A 147 2.90 12.82 23.08
N GLN A 148 3.35 11.76 23.77
CA GLN A 148 3.97 10.60 23.12
C GLN A 148 2.98 9.82 22.25
N ALA A 149 1.75 9.57 22.71
CA ALA A 149 0.72 8.91 21.90
C ALA A 149 0.31 9.77 20.70
N MET A 150 0.11 11.08 20.91
CA MET A 150 -0.21 12.03 19.83
C MET A 150 0.90 12.11 18.78
N ARG A 151 2.18 12.11 19.19
CA ARG A 151 3.32 12.03 18.27
C ARG A 151 3.31 10.75 17.45
N VAL A 152 3.07 9.58 18.05
CA VAL A 152 2.97 8.31 17.29
C VAL A 152 1.88 8.40 16.22
N VAL A 153 0.67 8.84 16.59
CA VAL A 153 -0.46 8.96 15.66
C VAL A 153 -0.13 9.90 14.50
N ARG A 154 0.47 11.07 14.77
CA ARG A 154 0.88 12.02 13.72
C ARG A 154 2.03 11.50 12.85
N THR A 155 2.99 10.78 13.44
CA THR A 155 4.14 10.22 12.70
C THR A 155 3.69 9.12 11.74
N VAL A 156 2.76 8.25 12.15
CA VAL A 156 2.13 7.28 11.25
C VAL A 156 1.29 7.98 10.18
N GLY A 157 0.59 9.07 10.53
CA GLY A 157 -0.09 9.94 9.57
C GLY A 157 0.85 10.45 8.47
N GLN A 158 1.99 11.02 8.85
CA GLN A 158 3.01 11.53 7.94
C GLN A 158 3.69 10.42 7.13
N ALA A 159 3.86 9.22 7.69
CA ALA A 159 4.37 8.06 6.95
C ALA A 159 3.48 7.67 5.75
N PHE A 160 2.15 7.83 5.86
CA PHE A 160 1.26 7.62 4.70
C PHE A 160 1.54 8.61 3.57
N GLU A 161 1.68 9.90 3.90
CA GLU A 161 1.96 10.95 2.92
C GLU A 161 3.31 10.74 2.23
N VAL A 162 4.37 10.45 3.00
CA VAL A 162 5.72 10.18 2.46
C VAL A 162 5.73 8.91 1.60
N CYS A 163 5.13 7.80 2.06
CA CYS A 163 5.03 6.56 1.30
C CYS A 163 4.25 6.75 -0.03
N HIS A 164 3.18 7.54 -0.01
CA HIS A 164 2.41 7.87 -1.20
C HIS A 164 3.21 8.73 -2.20
N LYS A 165 3.93 9.76 -1.73
CA LYS A 165 4.83 10.57 -2.57
C LYS A 165 5.91 9.71 -3.25
N LEU A 166 6.59 8.85 -2.48
CA LEU A 166 7.65 7.97 -3.00
C LEU A 166 7.12 6.99 -4.04
N SER A 167 5.92 6.43 -3.82
CA SER A 167 5.24 5.54 -4.79
C SER A 167 4.98 6.24 -6.13
N LEU A 168 4.51 7.51 -6.09
CA LEU A 168 4.32 8.32 -7.30
C LEU A 168 5.63 8.64 -8.02
N GLN A 169 6.68 9.04 -7.29
CA GLN A 169 8.00 9.33 -7.88
C GLN A 169 8.59 8.08 -8.56
N HIS A 170 8.49 6.92 -7.92
CA HIS A 170 8.97 5.66 -8.49
C HIS A 170 8.15 5.22 -9.70
N ALA A 171 6.84 5.49 -9.72
CA ALA A 171 6.00 5.22 -10.89
C ALA A 171 6.36 6.11 -12.10
N LEU A 172 6.73 7.37 -11.87
CA LEU A 172 7.16 8.31 -12.93
C LEU A 172 8.56 7.98 -13.45
N GLN A 173 9.54 7.74 -12.57
CA GLN A 173 10.91 7.39 -12.98
C GLN A 173 10.99 6.08 -13.78
N ASN A 174 10.05 5.15 -13.57
CA ASN A 174 9.96 3.92 -14.36
C ASN A 174 9.22 4.09 -15.70
N ALA A 175 8.62 5.26 -15.97
CA ALA A 175 7.94 5.55 -17.24
C ALA A 175 8.84 6.25 -18.26
N ASP A 176 9.78 7.08 -17.81
CA ASP A 176 10.72 7.83 -18.66
C ASP A 176 12.00 7.03 -19.03
N GLY A 177 12.04 5.73 -18.71
CA GLY A 177 13.22 4.87 -18.84
C GLY A 177 13.50 4.29 -20.24
N GLN A 178 12.59 4.41 -21.21
CA GLN A 178 12.80 3.92 -22.58
C GLN A 178 13.47 4.98 -23.48
N ALA A 179 14.67 5.40 -23.10
CA ALA A 179 15.56 6.19 -23.93
C ALA A 179 16.65 5.29 -24.53
N ASP A 180 16.27 4.44 -25.50
CA ASP A 180 17.26 3.68 -26.27
C ASP A 180 18.06 4.62 -27.17
N GLY A 181 19.28 4.92 -26.74
CA GLY A 181 20.24 5.69 -27.53
C GLY A 181 20.79 4.86 -28.68
N ALA A 182 20.58 5.33 -29.90
CA ALA A 182 21.38 4.94 -31.07
C ALA A 182 22.16 6.18 -31.54
N SER A 183 23.29 6.44 -30.89
CA SER A 183 24.31 7.34 -31.43
C SER A 183 25.29 6.49 -32.21
N ASP A 184 25.27 6.58 -33.54
CA ASP A 184 26.44 6.21 -34.33
C ASP A 184 26.66 7.16 -35.50
N LYS A 185 27.93 7.44 -35.80
CA LYS A 185 28.37 8.36 -36.85
C LYS A 185 29.26 7.64 -37.85
N SER A 186 28.90 7.67 -39.12
CA SER A 186 29.74 7.55 -40.32
C SER A 186 28.79 7.65 -41.53
N ALA A 187 29.14 8.07 -42.74
CA ALA A 187 30.24 8.77 -43.40
C ALA A 187 29.75 8.89 -44.87
N GLU A 188 30.48 9.59 -45.75
CA GLU A 188 30.00 9.91 -47.12
C GLU A 188 29.87 8.71 -48.07
N GLU A 189 28.96 8.81 -49.05
CA GLU A 189 29.31 8.76 -50.50
C GLU A 189 28.12 9.25 -51.39
N GLN A 190 28.43 9.86 -52.54
CA GLN A 190 27.53 10.27 -53.65
C GLN A 190 27.94 9.47 -54.92
N PRO A 191 27.46 9.72 -56.18
CA PRO A 191 26.39 10.59 -56.71
C PRO A 191 25.51 9.91 -57.81
N LEU A 192 24.96 10.74 -58.74
CA LEU A 192 24.30 10.49 -60.05
C LEU A 192 22.74 10.49 -60.02
N GLU A 193 21.98 11.12 -60.94
CA GLU A 193 22.22 12.09 -62.05
C GLU A 193 20.84 12.71 -62.47
N GLY A 194 20.80 13.85 -63.18
CA GLY A 194 19.58 14.47 -63.76
C GLY A 194 18.93 15.59 -62.92
N ASP A 195 19.16 16.89 -63.17
CA ASP A 195 18.71 17.74 -64.31
C ASP A 195 17.18 18.01 -64.29
N SER A 196 16.61 19.22 -64.35
CA SER A 196 17.08 20.58 -64.73
C SER A 196 16.36 21.73 -63.95
N ARG A 197 16.69 23.00 -64.24
CA ARG A 197 16.20 24.29 -63.64
C ARG A 197 15.82 25.27 -64.80
N PRO A 198 15.34 26.52 -64.59
CA PRO A 198 14.19 27.09 -63.83
C PRO A 198 13.38 28.04 -64.82
N PRO A 199 12.98 29.34 -64.58
CA PRO A 199 12.57 30.16 -63.40
C PRO A 199 11.29 31.04 -63.60
N ARG A 200 11.04 31.96 -62.63
CA ARG A 200 10.16 33.18 -62.58
C ARG A 200 8.79 32.99 -61.85
N GLY A 201 8.28 33.95 -61.08
CA GLY A 201 8.87 35.21 -60.59
C GLY A 201 7.87 36.12 -59.84
N LEU A 202 8.41 37.06 -59.03
CA LEU A 202 7.86 38.35 -58.51
C LEU A 202 6.39 38.47 -58.00
N GLY A 203 6.24 39.17 -56.84
CA GLY A 203 5.21 40.21 -56.71
C GLY A 203 4.33 40.24 -55.44
N THR A 204 4.73 41.00 -54.42
CA THR A 204 3.80 41.66 -53.47
C THR A 204 3.22 42.94 -54.13
N PRO A 205 2.10 43.55 -53.66
CA PRO A 205 2.15 44.58 -52.60
C PRO A 205 0.81 44.64 -51.74
N PRO A 206 0.39 45.73 -51.03
CA PRO A 206 0.21 45.67 -49.55
C PRO A 206 -1.07 46.41 -49.01
N VAL A 207 -1.00 46.99 -47.78
CA VAL A 207 -1.81 48.13 -47.22
C VAL A 207 -3.17 47.75 -46.57
N ARG A 208 -3.58 48.16 -45.32
CA ARG A 208 -3.03 49.11 -44.31
C ARG A 208 -3.66 48.96 -42.88
N GLN A 209 -2.90 49.30 -41.82
CA GLN A 209 -3.22 50.15 -40.62
C GLN A 209 -4.48 49.89 -39.71
N ARG A 210 -4.54 50.22 -38.40
CA ARG A 210 -3.62 50.83 -37.38
C ARG A 210 -4.11 50.53 -35.93
N CYS A 211 -3.27 50.82 -34.92
CA CYS A 211 -3.45 50.99 -33.44
C CYS A 211 -4.88 51.13 -32.87
N GLY A 212 -5.21 50.78 -31.61
CA GLY A 212 -4.39 50.45 -30.43
C GLY A 212 -4.63 51.45 -29.27
N ASP A 213 -4.73 51.00 -28.01
CA ASP A 213 -4.57 51.84 -26.80
C ASP A 213 -4.55 51.01 -25.49
N ALA A 214 -4.10 51.61 -24.38
CA ALA A 214 -3.93 50.98 -23.07
C ALA A 214 -4.34 51.93 -21.92
N LEU A 215 -4.77 51.38 -20.77
CA LEU A 215 -4.51 51.80 -19.37
C LEU A 215 -5.51 51.13 -18.39
N GLY A 216 -5.14 50.98 -17.10
CA GLY A 216 -6.15 50.85 -16.01
C GLY A 216 -5.95 49.78 -14.93
N THR A 217 -5.17 50.09 -13.89
CA THR A 217 -5.32 49.61 -12.48
C THR A 217 -5.82 50.82 -11.64
N PRO A 218 -6.18 50.77 -10.34
CA PRO A 218 -6.29 49.70 -9.31
C PRO A 218 -7.70 49.79 -8.59
N PRO A 219 -7.96 49.57 -7.27
CA PRO A 219 -7.21 48.96 -6.15
C PRO A 219 -8.00 47.94 -5.28
N SER A 220 -7.37 47.50 -4.18
CA SER A 220 -7.85 46.50 -3.21
C SER A 220 -8.38 47.08 -1.89
N LEU A 221 -9.58 46.65 -1.47
CA LEU A 221 -10.13 46.57 -0.09
C LEU A 221 -11.29 45.54 -0.09
N GLY A 222 -11.72 44.91 1.02
CA GLY A 222 -11.12 44.82 2.36
C GLY A 222 -12.07 44.24 3.44
N SER A 223 -11.61 43.24 4.20
CA SER A 223 -12.10 42.79 5.53
C SER A 223 -13.53 42.19 5.73
N HIS A 224 -13.55 40.97 6.30
CA HIS A 224 -14.51 40.43 7.32
C HIS A 224 -16.02 40.25 6.95
N SER A 225 -16.77 39.21 7.36
CA SER A 225 -16.55 38.01 8.21
C SER A 225 -17.68 36.98 7.98
N THR A 226 -17.45 35.69 8.32
CA THR A 226 -18.48 34.62 8.56
C THR A 226 -19.41 34.26 7.36
N GLU A 227 -19.80 33.02 7.08
CA GLU A 227 -20.00 31.82 7.91
C GLU A 227 -19.45 30.54 7.26
N ARG A 228 -19.35 29.43 8.02
CA ARG A 228 -18.89 28.13 7.51
C ARG A 228 -19.75 26.96 7.99
N CYS A 229 -20.70 26.58 7.16
CA CYS A 229 -21.48 25.33 7.19
C CYS A 229 -21.69 24.95 5.71
N GLY A 230 -21.61 23.73 5.20
CA GLY A 230 -21.58 22.37 5.74
C GLY A 230 -21.99 21.44 4.57
N VAL A 231 -21.91 20.12 4.73
CA VAL A 231 -22.32 19.09 3.72
C VAL A 231 -21.36 19.01 2.51
N PHE A 232 -20.59 17.93 2.28
CA PHE A 232 -20.92 16.56 1.82
C PHE A 232 -21.35 16.43 0.33
N GLY A 233 -20.53 15.70 -0.43
CA GLY A 233 -20.79 15.22 -1.80
C GLY A 233 -19.61 14.32 -2.19
N SER A 234 -19.65 13.01 -1.93
CA SER A 234 -20.43 11.94 -2.56
C SER A 234 -19.70 11.32 -3.78
N LEU A 235 -19.62 9.99 -3.76
CA LEU A 235 -18.87 9.12 -4.69
C LEU A 235 -19.64 8.92 -6.02
N PRO A 236 -19.12 8.16 -7.01
CA PRO A 236 -19.14 6.68 -6.95
C PRO A 236 -17.71 6.07 -7.06
N ALA A 237 -17.34 4.97 -6.41
CA ALA A 237 -18.00 3.68 -6.21
C ALA A 237 -18.11 2.82 -7.49
N VAL A 238 -17.20 1.85 -7.62
CA VAL A 238 -17.40 0.64 -8.42
C VAL A 238 -17.19 -0.57 -7.52
N SER A 239 -18.24 -1.37 -7.40
CA SER A 239 -18.29 -2.62 -6.65
C SER A 239 -18.69 -3.74 -7.61
N PHE A 240 -18.10 -4.92 -7.48
CA PHE A 240 -18.74 -6.15 -7.94
C PHE A 240 -18.71 -7.24 -6.88
N LEU A 241 -19.89 -7.83 -6.68
CA LEU A 241 -20.15 -9.07 -5.96
C LEU A 241 -19.89 -10.25 -6.93
N GLY A 242 -19.64 -11.49 -6.49
CA GLY A 242 -19.55 -12.04 -5.14
C GLY A 242 -19.68 -13.58 -5.19
N ALA A 243 -19.82 -14.23 -4.01
CA ALA A 243 -20.14 -15.67 -3.84
C ALA A 243 -19.09 -16.68 -4.40
N LEU A 244 -18.96 -17.93 -3.93
CA LEU A 244 -19.48 -18.67 -2.76
C LEU A 244 -18.46 -19.82 -2.52
N GLY A 245 -18.20 -20.25 -1.27
CA GLY A 245 -17.30 -21.40 -1.05
C GLY A 245 -16.77 -21.58 0.37
N THR A 246 -17.48 -22.38 1.18
CA THR A 246 -17.04 -22.82 2.51
C THR A 246 -15.98 -23.94 2.43
N ARG A 247 -14.99 -23.95 3.33
CA ARG A 247 -14.26 -25.18 3.73
C ARG A 247 -13.66 -25.08 5.16
N PRO A 248 -13.52 -26.20 5.90
CA PRO A 248 -13.19 -26.24 7.34
C PRO A 248 -11.66 -26.39 7.60
N PRO A 249 -11.18 -26.40 8.87
CA PRO A 249 -9.81 -26.00 9.20
C PRO A 249 -8.77 -27.13 9.14
N GLN A 250 -7.51 -26.76 8.85
CA GLN A 250 -6.35 -27.64 9.00
C GLN A 250 -5.73 -27.52 10.40
N THR A 251 -5.72 -28.63 11.14
CA THR A 251 -4.85 -28.84 12.29
C THR A 251 -3.48 -29.35 11.85
N GLN A 252 -2.41 -28.67 12.27
CA GLN A 252 -1.05 -29.24 12.23
C GLN A 252 -0.79 -30.07 13.50
N PRO A 253 0.13 -31.04 13.41
CA PRO A 253 1.19 -31.10 14.41
C PRO A 253 2.57 -31.05 13.75
N ARG A 254 3.44 -30.15 14.27
CA ARG A 254 4.89 -30.26 14.08
C ARG A 254 5.40 -31.45 14.88
N GLN A 255 6.36 -32.18 14.33
CA GLN A 255 7.45 -32.72 15.15
C GLN A 255 8.81 -32.45 14.48
N LEU A 256 9.80 -32.20 15.33
CA LEU A 256 11.17 -31.90 14.97
C LEU A 256 11.92 -33.20 14.63
N CYS A 257 12.83 -33.14 13.66
CA CYS A 257 14.26 -33.31 13.93
C CYS A 257 15.09 -32.94 12.70
N GLN A 258 15.94 -31.92 12.85
CA GLN A 258 17.07 -31.70 11.96
C GLN A 258 18.28 -32.39 12.59
N LEU A 259 18.99 -33.21 11.84
CA LEU A 259 20.41 -33.42 12.05
C LEU A 259 21.15 -33.20 10.73
N SER A 260 22.19 -32.40 10.83
CA SER A 260 22.95 -31.81 9.72
C SER A 260 24.11 -32.70 9.29
N GLY A 261 24.72 -32.35 8.16
CA GLY A 261 26.18 -32.46 8.03
C GLY A 261 26.69 -33.74 7.38
N SER A 262 26.69 -33.74 6.04
CA SER A 262 27.51 -34.62 5.22
C SER A 262 29.01 -34.42 5.48
N SER A 263 29.78 -35.52 5.47
CA SER A 263 31.21 -35.47 5.19
C SER A 263 31.74 -36.82 4.73
N GLN A 264 32.46 -36.81 3.58
CA GLN A 264 33.40 -37.85 3.12
C GLN A 264 32.79 -39.21 2.69
N GLN A 265 33.27 -39.94 1.68
CA GLN A 265 34.30 -39.67 0.64
C GLN A 265 34.06 -40.64 -0.54
N LEU A 266 34.57 -40.34 -1.75
CA LEU A 266 34.68 -41.35 -2.81
C LEU A 266 35.83 -42.31 -2.47
N LEU A 267 35.56 -43.62 -2.43
CA LEU A 267 36.53 -44.66 -2.80
C LEU A 267 35.84 -45.82 -3.53
N SER A 268 36.55 -46.35 -4.53
CA SER A 268 36.08 -47.34 -5.50
C SER A 268 35.98 -48.76 -4.92
N PRO A 269 35.12 -49.64 -5.46
CA PRO A 269 35.03 -51.03 -5.02
C PRO A 269 36.10 -51.92 -5.69
N SER A 270 36.98 -52.51 -4.88
CA SER A 270 37.73 -53.71 -5.26
C SER A 270 37.14 -54.93 -4.53
N SER A 271 36.30 -55.67 -5.25
CA SER A 271 35.70 -56.95 -4.81
C SER A 271 36.80 -58.02 -4.58
N PRO A 272 36.55 -59.11 -3.82
CA PRO A 272 35.56 -60.13 -4.21
C PRO A 272 34.74 -60.78 -3.08
N CYS A 273 33.66 -61.44 -3.52
CA CYS A 273 32.91 -62.49 -2.79
C CYS A 273 32.19 -62.12 -1.49
N SER A 274 30.93 -61.69 -1.65
CA SER A 274 29.84 -62.41 -0.97
C SER A 274 28.63 -62.48 -1.89
N SER A 275 28.20 -63.71 -2.18
CA SER A 275 27.02 -64.02 -2.98
C SER A 275 25.75 -63.69 -2.18
N ALA A 276 25.41 -62.41 -2.12
CA ALA A 276 24.08 -61.97 -1.71
C ALA A 276 23.11 -62.32 -2.84
N SER A 277 22.53 -63.52 -2.77
CA SER A 277 21.33 -63.86 -3.52
C SER A 277 20.29 -62.77 -3.25
N ILE A 278 19.88 -62.05 -4.29
CA ILE A 278 18.81 -61.05 -4.18
C ILE A 278 17.56 -61.83 -3.81
N THR A 279 17.19 -61.81 -2.53
CA THR A 279 15.97 -62.45 -2.08
C THR A 279 14.80 -61.75 -2.77
N PRO A 280 13.82 -62.49 -3.32
CA PRO A 280 12.73 -61.89 -4.11
C PRO A 280 11.91 -60.87 -3.32
N LEU A 281 11.96 -60.93 -1.99
CA LEU A 281 11.36 -59.97 -1.07
C LEU A 281 12.04 -58.59 -1.08
N ALA A 282 13.38 -58.53 -1.22
CA ALA A 282 14.15 -57.29 -1.18
C ALA A 282 14.00 -56.46 -2.46
N SER A 283 13.95 -57.13 -3.63
CA SER A 283 13.66 -56.48 -4.92
C SER A 283 12.22 -55.98 -4.99
N GLN A 284 11.26 -56.75 -4.46
CA GLN A 284 9.85 -56.35 -4.38
C GLN A 284 9.66 -55.07 -3.54
N HIS A 285 10.33 -54.97 -2.39
CA HIS A 285 10.26 -53.77 -1.55
C HIS A 285 10.84 -52.52 -2.24
N CYS A 286 11.94 -52.67 -3.00
CA CYS A 286 12.52 -51.57 -3.78
C CYS A 286 11.54 -51.03 -4.84
N LEU A 287 10.88 -51.93 -5.58
CA LEU A 287 9.84 -51.56 -6.56
C LEU A 287 8.65 -50.85 -5.90
N GLN A 288 8.23 -51.28 -4.71
CA GLN A 288 7.14 -50.67 -3.97
C GLN A 288 7.47 -49.24 -3.50
N LEU A 289 8.70 -48.98 -3.06
CA LEU A 289 9.17 -47.63 -2.73
C LEU A 289 9.21 -46.71 -3.96
N LEU A 290 9.71 -47.21 -5.10
CA LEU A 290 9.74 -46.48 -6.37
C LEU A 290 8.33 -46.13 -6.86
N GLN A 291 7.39 -47.08 -6.79
CA GLN A 291 5.98 -46.84 -7.12
C GLN A 291 5.37 -45.76 -6.22
N GLN A 292 5.66 -45.78 -4.92
CA GLN A 292 5.14 -44.80 -3.97
C GLN A 292 5.74 -43.39 -4.20
N GLN A 293 7.02 -43.29 -4.55
CA GLN A 293 7.64 -42.03 -4.95
C GLN A 293 7.03 -41.46 -6.24
N LEU A 294 6.79 -42.30 -7.26
CA LEU A 294 6.17 -41.89 -8.51
C LEU A 294 4.73 -41.39 -8.29
N LEU A 295 3.94 -42.10 -7.47
CA LEU A 295 2.58 -41.69 -7.12
C LEU A 295 2.57 -40.35 -6.35
N GLN A 296 3.54 -40.13 -5.45
CA GLN A 296 3.72 -38.85 -4.76
C GLN A 296 4.08 -37.71 -5.74
N GLN A 297 5.00 -37.94 -6.69
CA GLN A 297 5.31 -36.95 -7.73
C GLN A 297 4.12 -36.64 -8.63
N GLN A 298 3.35 -37.66 -9.03
CA GLN A 298 2.14 -37.47 -9.84
C GLN A 298 1.13 -36.58 -9.11
N GLN A 299 0.88 -36.83 -7.82
CA GLN A 299 -0.07 -36.05 -7.04
C GLN A 299 0.42 -34.61 -6.80
N GLN A 300 1.72 -34.40 -6.54
CA GLN A 300 2.29 -33.04 -6.47
C GLN A 300 2.14 -32.29 -7.79
N THR A 301 2.38 -32.96 -8.92
CA THR A 301 2.25 -32.39 -10.27
C THR A 301 0.79 -32.03 -10.57
N GLN A 302 -0.16 -32.91 -10.24
CA GLN A 302 -1.59 -32.67 -10.42
C GLN A 302 -2.09 -31.47 -9.60
N VAL A 303 -1.61 -31.32 -8.36
CA VAL A 303 -1.91 -30.14 -7.52
C VAL A 303 -1.31 -28.86 -8.12
N ALA A 304 -0.08 -28.89 -8.62
CA ALA A 304 0.54 -27.74 -9.28
C ALA A 304 -0.22 -27.31 -10.55
N VAL A 305 -0.62 -28.27 -11.40
CA VAL A 305 -1.43 -28.01 -12.61
C VAL A 305 -2.79 -27.39 -12.24
N ALA A 306 -3.46 -27.91 -11.20
CA ALA A 306 -4.73 -27.35 -10.73
C ALA A 306 -4.58 -25.90 -10.20
N GLN A 307 -3.47 -25.58 -9.54
CA GLN A 307 -3.17 -24.21 -9.10
C GLN A 307 -2.93 -23.27 -10.29
N VAL A 308 -2.17 -23.69 -11.30
CA VAL A 308 -1.93 -22.90 -12.52
C VAL A 308 -3.24 -22.65 -13.28
N GLN A 309 -4.10 -23.67 -13.42
CA GLN A 309 -5.39 -23.51 -14.07
C GLN A 309 -6.30 -22.52 -13.31
N LEU A 310 -6.37 -22.61 -11.98
CA LEU A 310 -7.13 -21.66 -11.16
C LEU A 310 -6.62 -20.21 -11.33
N LEU A 311 -5.30 -20.00 -11.38
CA LEU A 311 -4.72 -18.67 -11.61
C LEU A 311 -5.02 -18.13 -13.02
N LYS A 312 -5.01 -19.00 -14.03
CA LYS A 312 -5.39 -18.66 -15.41
C LYS A 312 -6.87 -18.24 -15.49
N ASP A 313 -7.76 -18.96 -14.82
CA ASP A 313 -9.19 -18.67 -14.80
C ASP A 313 -9.48 -17.36 -14.02
N GLN A 314 -8.75 -17.10 -12.93
CA GLN A 314 -8.81 -15.81 -12.22
C GLN A 314 -8.34 -14.64 -13.09
N LEU A 315 -7.24 -14.80 -13.83
CA LEU A 315 -6.73 -13.76 -14.74
C LEU A 315 -7.70 -13.48 -15.89
N ALA A 316 -8.33 -14.52 -16.45
CA ALA A 316 -9.36 -14.37 -17.48
C ALA A 316 -10.59 -13.61 -16.94
N ALA A 317 -11.03 -13.92 -15.72
CA ALA A 317 -12.14 -13.23 -15.06
C ALA A 317 -11.82 -11.76 -14.74
N GLU A 318 -10.60 -11.44 -14.25
CA GLU A 318 -10.17 -10.05 -14.03
C GLU A 318 -10.12 -9.28 -15.35
N THR A 319 -9.56 -9.88 -16.40
CA THR A 319 -9.48 -9.26 -17.74
C THR A 319 -10.87 -8.94 -18.28
N ALA A 320 -11.83 -9.87 -18.15
CA ALA A 320 -13.22 -9.65 -18.57
C ALA A 320 -13.89 -8.52 -17.77
N ALA A 321 -13.78 -8.52 -16.44
CA ALA A 321 -14.32 -7.47 -15.58
C ALA A 321 -13.68 -6.09 -15.87
N ARG A 322 -12.39 -6.07 -16.19
CA ARG A 322 -11.65 -4.86 -16.59
C ARG A 322 -12.15 -4.30 -17.92
N ILE A 323 -12.39 -5.14 -18.92
CA ILE A 323 -12.97 -4.74 -20.21
C ILE A 323 -14.38 -4.17 -20.02
N GLU A 324 -15.21 -4.82 -19.20
CA GLU A 324 -16.57 -4.35 -18.92
C GLU A 324 -16.57 -3.00 -18.19
N ALA A 325 -15.71 -2.83 -17.18
CA ALA A 325 -15.54 -1.56 -16.48
C ALA A 325 -15.10 -0.44 -17.43
N GLN A 326 -14.16 -0.71 -18.35
CA GLN A 326 -13.76 0.26 -19.37
C GLN A 326 -14.89 0.62 -20.33
N ALA A 327 -15.72 -0.35 -20.74
CA ALA A 327 -16.88 -0.09 -21.59
C ALA A 327 -17.90 0.83 -20.90
N ARG A 328 -18.18 0.59 -19.62
CA ARG A 328 -19.07 1.44 -18.80
C ARG A 328 -18.53 2.87 -18.65
N VAL A 329 -17.22 3.03 -18.43
CA VAL A 329 -16.59 4.36 -18.37
C VAL A 329 -16.68 5.09 -19.72
N ARG A 330 -16.42 4.40 -20.84
CA ARG A 330 -16.58 4.98 -22.19
C ARG A 330 -18.03 5.45 -22.42
N GLN A 331 -19.02 4.64 -22.04
CA GLN A 331 -20.43 5.02 -22.15
C GLN A 331 -20.76 6.26 -21.32
N LEU A 332 -20.29 6.33 -20.07
CA LEU A 332 -20.49 7.50 -19.20
C LEU A 332 -19.83 8.77 -19.76
N LEU A 333 -18.65 8.65 -20.40
CA LEU A 333 -17.99 9.80 -21.04
C LEU A 333 -18.79 10.32 -22.25
N LEU A 334 -19.38 9.43 -23.05
CA LEU A 334 -20.28 9.81 -24.15
C LEU A 334 -21.53 10.52 -23.61
N THR A 335 -22.22 9.95 -22.62
CA THR A 335 -23.43 10.60 -22.06
C THR A 335 -23.12 11.95 -21.39
N ASN A 336 -21.97 12.10 -20.73
CA ASN A 336 -21.56 13.40 -20.18
C ASN A 336 -21.26 14.41 -21.28
N ARG A 337 -20.65 14.00 -22.41
CA ARG A 337 -20.42 14.87 -23.57
C ARG A 337 -21.74 15.38 -24.15
N ASP A 338 -22.72 14.50 -24.32
CA ASP A 338 -24.03 14.87 -24.90
C ASP A 338 -24.80 15.81 -23.96
N LEU A 339 -24.79 15.55 -22.65
CA LEU A 339 -25.36 16.45 -21.63
C LEU A 339 -24.70 17.84 -21.64
N LEU A 340 -23.37 17.91 -21.75
CA LEU A 340 -22.65 19.19 -21.86
C LEU A 340 -23.00 19.94 -23.15
N GLN A 341 -23.19 19.22 -24.27
CA GLN A 341 -23.69 19.84 -25.50
C GLN A 341 -25.08 20.42 -25.32
N HIS A 342 -26.01 19.67 -24.71
CA HIS A 342 -27.37 20.16 -24.41
C HIS A 342 -27.35 21.39 -23.49
N VAL A 343 -26.57 21.35 -22.40
CA VAL A 343 -26.40 22.52 -21.50
C VAL A 343 -25.83 23.72 -22.26
N SER A 344 -24.83 23.53 -23.12
CA SER A 344 -24.26 24.62 -23.92
C SER A 344 -25.28 25.27 -24.88
N LEU A 345 -26.19 24.47 -25.45
CA LEU A 345 -27.27 24.94 -26.32
C LEU A 345 -28.33 25.72 -25.53
N LEU A 346 -28.71 25.22 -24.34
CA LEU A 346 -29.64 25.90 -23.44
C LEU A 346 -29.07 27.24 -22.93
N VAL A 347 -27.79 27.27 -22.53
CA VAL A 347 -27.10 28.52 -22.15
C VAL A 347 -27.09 29.50 -23.33
N ARG A 348 -26.81 29.04 -24.55
CA ARG A 348 -26.88 29.89 -25.74
C ARG A 348 -28.28 30.44 -26.01
N GLN A 349 -29.33 29.65 -25.78
CA GLN A 349 -30.72 30.12 -25.88
C GLN A 349 -31.06 31.15 -24.80
N LEU A 350 -30.67 30.91 -23.54
CA LEU A 350 -30.87 31.85 -22.44
C LEU A 350 -30.17 33.18 -22.70
N THR A 351 -28.89 33.18 -23.11
CA THR A 351 -28.18 34.43 -23.44
C THR A 351 -28.80 35.22 -24.59
N VAL A 352 -29.51 34.58 -25.52
CA VAL A 352 -30.27 35.24 -26.59
C VAL A 352 -31.60 35.81 -26.09
N LEU A 353 -32.20 35.21 -25.05
CA LEU A 353 -33.40 35.72 -24.39
C LEU A 353 -33.09 36.86 -23.41
N GLU A 354 -31.96 36.81 -22.71
CA GLU A 354 -31.46 37.87 -21.81
C GLU A 354 -30.99 39.12 -22.57
N ALA A 355 -30.66 38.99 -23.86
CA ALA A 355 -30.27 40.08 -24.74
C ALA A 355 -31.45 40.74 -25.49
N ARG A 356 -32.69 40.43 -25.11
CA ARG A 356 -33.94 41.01 -25.64
C ARG A 356 -34.71 41.74 -24.55
#